data_AF-A0A0L8GNF3-F1
#
_entry.id   AF-A0A0L8GNF3-F1
#
_cell.length_a   1.000
_cell.length_b   1.000
_cell.length_c   1.000
_cell.angle_alpha   90.00
_cell.angle_beta   90.00
_cell.angle_gamma   90.00
#
_symmetry.space_group_name_H-M   'P 1'
#
loop_
_entity.id
_entity.type
_entity.pdbx_description
1 polymer ?
#
loop_
_entity_poly.entity_id
_entity_poly.type
_entity_poly.pdbx_seq_one_letter_code
_entity_poly.pdbx_strand_id
1 'polypeptide(L)'
;AHCDHSFIQEAHHFRILGDVKYEEYQSQATRAYLQNTYSVYCPNPHCKECFEADLNVTDITCYRCQHKFCRQCSNEAHNGPCGREPVEGSDLYPDHQLAQQSATLIHKISKKCPKCEVNVEKSGGCNHMICKCEAEWCWVCGKKWSTECLGEHWFD
;
A
#
# COMPACT_ATOMS: atom_id res chain seq x y z
N ALA A 1 -7.52 -3.90 14.07
CA ALA A 1 -7.47 -3.48 12.66
C ALA A 1 -7.84 -4.66 11.77
N HIS A 2 -9.09 -4.72 11.31
CA HIS A 2 -9.50 -5.48 10.11
C HIS A 2 -10.70 -4.73 9.56
N CYS A 3 -10.44 -3.52 9.07
CA CYS A 3 -11.47 -2.82 8.32
C CYS A 3 -11.65 -3.60 7.02
N ASP A 4 -12.83 -4.18 6.83
CA ASP A 4 -13.14 -4.85 5.59
C ASP A 4 -12.96 -3.88 4.42
N HIS A 5 -12.43 -4.39 3.31
CA HIS A 5 -12.19 -3.63 2.07
C HIS A 5 -11.18 -2.47 2.16
N SER A 6 -10.26 -2.48 3.14
CA SER A 6 -9.26 -1.41 3.30
C SER A 6 -7.88 -1.72 2.73
N PHE A 7 -7.76 -2.64 1.77
CA PHE A 7 -6.47 -2.93 1.13
C PHE A 7 -6.00 -1.75 0.29
N ILE A 8 -4.71 -1.41 0.39
CA ILE A 8 -4.08 -0.42 -0.48
C ILE A 8 -4.06 -0.98 -1.90
N GLN A 9 -4.76 -0.31 -2.82
CA GLN A 9 -4.91 -0.79 -4.20
C GLN A 9 -3.72 -0.38 -5.10
N GLU A 10 -3.10 0.75 -4.81
CA GLU A 10 -2.00 1.30 -5.62
C GLU A 10 -0.65 0.95 -4.98
N ALA A 11 0.07 0.00 -5.58
CA ALA A 11 1.33 -0.53 -5.06
C ALA A 11 2.45 0.53 -4.99
N HIS A 12 2.39 1.59 -5.80
CA HIS A 12 3.42 2.64 -5.76
C HIS A 12 3.44 3.41 -4.43
N HIS A 13 2.39 3.36 -3.61
CA HIS A 13 2.43 3.89 -2.25
C HIS A 13 3.56 3.26 -1.42
N PHE A 14 3.93 2.00 -1.68
CA PHE A 14 5.03 1.33 -0.97
C PHE A 14 6.42 1.87 -1.36
N ARG A 15 6.55 2.68 -2.42
CA ARG A 15 7.83 3.36 -2.72
C ARG A 15 8.25 4.35 -1.63
N ILE A 16 7.31 4.82 -0.81
CA ILE A 16 7.61 5.68 0.35
C ILE A 16 8.56 4.97 1.35
N LEU A 17 8.62 3.63 1.33
CA LEU A 17 9.54 2.84 2.16
C LEU A 17 11.01 2.93 1.71
N GLY A 18 11.28 3.51 0.54
CA GLY A 18 12.59 3.57 -0.10
C GLY A 18 12.90 2.36 -0.98
N ASP A 19 13.85 2.52 -1.91
CA ASP A 19 14.09 1.58 -3.01
C ASP A 19 14.41 0.15 -2.53
N VAL A 20 15.26 0.01 -1.51
CA VAL A 20 15.66 -1.30 -0.97
C VAL A 20 14.44 -2.08 -0.45
N LYS A 21 13.60 -1.43 0.36
CA LYS A 21 12.38 -2.07 0.91
C LYS A 21 11.32 -2.30 -0.15
N TYR A 22 11.27 -1.45 -1.17
CA TYR A 22 10.35 -1.64 -2.29
C TYR A 22 10.74 -2.87 -3.14
N GLU A 23 12.04 -3.11 -3.36
CA GLU A 23 12.54 -4.31 -4.03
C GLU A 23 12.24 -5.58 -3.22
N GLU A 24 12.40 -5.52 -1.89
CA GLU A 24 11.99 -6.60 -0.98
C GLU A 24 10.49 -6.86 -1.05
N TYR A 25 9.65 -5.81 -1.04
CA TYR A 25 8.20 -5.92 -1.22
C TYR A 25 7.84 -6.59 -2.55
N GLN A 26 8.46 -6.19 -3.67
CA GLN A 26 8.22 -6.80 -4.98
C GLN A 26 8.60 -8.28 -5.00
N SER A 27 9.73 -8.62 -4.38
CA SER A 27 10.19 -10.01 -4.23
C SER A 27 9.19 -10.84 -3.42
N GLN A 28 8.70 -10.31 -2.30
CA GLN A 28 7.71 -10.98 -1.45
C GLN A 28 6.36 -11.12 -2.14
N ALA A 29 5.89 -10.08 -2.84
CA ALA A 29 4.64 -10.10 -3.61
C ALA A 29 4.69 -11.15 -4.73
N THR A 30 5.82 -11.23 -5.45
CA THR A 30 6.03 -12.26 -6.49
C THR A 30 6.01 -13.66 -5.87
N ARG A 31 6.66 -13.86 -4.72
CA ARG A 31 6.65 -15.12 -3.99
C ARG A 31 5.23 -15.52 -3.57
N ALA A 32 4.48 -14.61 -2.98
CA ALA A 32 3.11 -14.86 -2.53
C ALA A 32 2.15 -15.17 -3.70
N TYR A 33 2.30 -14.48 -4.83
CA TYR A 33 1.53 -14.76 -6.03
C TYR A 33 1.84 -16.15 -6.58
N LEU A 34 3.14 -16.47 -6.72
CA LEU A 34 3.58 -17.73 -7.28
C LEU A 34 3.33 -18.94 -6.36
N GLN A 35 3.28 -18.75 -5.05
CA GLN A 35 2.85 -19.79 -4.11
C GLN A 35 1.40 -20.25 -4.36
N ASN A 36 0.56 -19.39 -4.96
CA ASN A 36 -0.78 -19.75 -5.42
C ASN A 36 -0.78 -20.36 -6.84
N THR A 37 0.40 -20.64 -7.40
CA THR A 37 0.59 -21.24 -8.72
C THR A 37 1.46 -22.50 -8.63
N TYR A 38 1.71 -23.17 -9.76
CA TYR A 38 2.53 -24.38 -9.87
C TYR A 38 4.05 -24.12 -9.69
N SER A 39 4.44 -22.95 -9.20
CA SER A 39 5.83 -22.48 -9.09
C SER A 39 6.40 -22.67 -7.69
N VAL A 40 7.71 -22.90 -7.62
CA VAL A 40 8.47 -23.21 -6.40
C VAL A 40 9.74 -22.39 -6.34
N TYR A 41 10.00 -21.80 -5.18
CA TYR A 41 11.23 -21.07 -4.87
C TYR A 41 12.25 -21.96 -4.16
N CYS A 42 13.52 -21.80 -4.50
CA CYS A 42 14.60 -22.40 -3.72
C CYS A 42 14.70 -21.72 -2.34
N PRO A 43 14.71 -22.47 -1.22
CA PRO A 43 14.83 -21.92 0.13
C PRO A 43 16.25 -21.50 0.50
N ASN A 44 17.25 -21.86 -0.31
CA ASN A 44 18.64 -21.50 -0.06
C ASN A 44 18.79 -19.96 -0.10
N PRO A 45 19.23 -19.30 1.00
CA PRO A 45 19.38 -17.85 1.07
C PRO A 45 20.29 -17.24 -0.01
N HIS A 46 21.19 -18.05 -0.58
CA HIS A 46 22.11 -17.65 -1.65
C HIS A 46 21.61 -18.02 -3.06
N CYS A 47 20.44 -18.64 -3.19
CA CYS A 47 19.83 -19.01 -4.47
C CYS A 47 18.40 -18.45 -4.55
N LYS A 48 18.19 -17.44 -5.40
CA LYS A 48 16.88 -16.80 -5.59
C LYS A 48 16.05 -17.39 -6.75
N GLU A 49 16.35 -18.62 -7.16
CA GLU A 49 15.72 -19.22 -8.33
C GLU A 49 14.27 -19.64 -8.05
N CYS A 50 13.41 -19.43 -9.04
CA CYS A 50 12.00 -19.83 -9.03
C CYS A 50 11.69 -20.59 -10.32
N PHE A 51 10.98 -21.72 -10.20
CA PHE A 51 10.66 -22.57 -11.34
C PHE A 51 9.40 -23.38 -11.14
N GLU A 52 8.84 -23.89 -12.24
CA GLU A 52 7.66 -24.75 -12.20
C GLU A 52 8.03 -26.15 -11.70
N ALA A 53 7.22 -26.70 -10.81
CA ALA A 53 7.36 -28.06 -10.31
C ALA A 53 6.02 -28.79 -10.37
N ASP A 54 6.07 -30.08 -10.68
CA ASP A 54 4.89 -30.94 -10.68
C ASP A 54 4.27 -31.00 -9.27
N LEU A 55 2.97 -30.73 -9.17
CA LEU A 55 2.23 -30.77 -7.89
C LEU A 55 2.28 -32.13 -7.21
N ASN A 56 2.48 -33.19 -8.00
CA ASN A 56 2.49 -34.56 -7.51
C ASN A 56 3.80 -34.93 -6.81
N VAL A 57 4.80 -34.06 -6.85
CA VAL A 57 6.13 -34.30 -6.28
C VAL A 57 6.31 -33.46 -5.01
N THR A 58 6.64 -34.15 -3.91
CA THR A 58 6.87 -33.50 -2.61
C THR A 58 8.31 -33.06 -2.44
N ASP A 59 9.26 -33.82 -2.99
CA ASP A 59 10.69 -33.53 -2.92
C ASP A 59 11.18 -32.82 -4.17
N ILE A 60 11.64 -31.58 -4.02
CA ILE A 60 12.09 -30.74 -5.12
C ILE A 60 13.60 -30.56 -5.04
N THR A 61 14.25 -30.67 -6.19
CA THR A 61 15.67 -30.34 -6.34
C THR A 61 15.78 -29.07 -7.17
N CYS A 62 16.42 -28.03 -6.62
CA CYS A 62 16.72 -26.81 -7.38
C CYS A 62 17.73 -27.12 -8.49
N TYR A 63 17.39 -26.88 -9.77
CA TYR A 63 18.32 -27.14 -10.88
C TYR A 63 19.57 -26.27 -10.86
N ARG A 64 19.51 -25.09 -10.23
CA ARG A 64 20.62 -24.13 -10.20
C ARG A 64 21.64 -24.43 -9.11
N CYS A 65 21.19 -24.70 -7.88
CA CYS A 65 22.09 -24.92 -6.73
C CYS A 65 22.06 -26.35 -6.18
N GLN A 66 21.27 -27.24 -6.79
CA GLN A 66 21.12 -28.65 -6.42
C GLN A 66 20.60 -28.90 -5.00
N HIS A 67 20.11 -27.86 -4.32
CA HIS A 67 19.52 -27.97 -3.00
C HIS A 67 18.19 -28.74 -3.07
N LYS A 68 18.05 -29.76 -2.21
CA LYS A 68 16.87 -30.61 -2.09
C LYS A 68 16.02 -30.20 -0.92
N PHE A 69 14.74 -29.94 -1.15
CA PHE A 69 13.83 -29.45 -0.14
C PHE A 69 12.40 -29.93 -0.39
N CYS A 70 11.60 -29.99 0.67
CA CYS A 70 10.20 -30.32 0.60
C CYS A 70 9.40 -29.12 0.08
N ARG A 71 8.56 -29.34 -0.95
CA ARG A 71 7.69 -28.31 -1.55
C ARG A 71 6.80 -27.62 -0.52
N GLN A 72 6.29 -28.37 0.44
CA GLN A 72 5.24 -27.91 1.36
C GLN A 72 5.78 -27.07 2.52
N CYS A 73 6.91 -27.47 3.11
CA CYS A 73 7.48 -26.80 4.27
C CYS A 73 8.77 -26.02 3.98
N SER A 74 9.32 -26.14 2.77
CA SER A 74 10.61 -25.54 2.37
C SER A 74 11.82 -25.97 3.24
N ASN A 75 11.67 -27.01 4.07
CA ASN A 75 12.75 -27.65 4.83
C ASN A 75 13.40 -28.78 4.01
N GLU A 76 14.37 -29.49 4.58
CA GLU A 76 15.00 -30.66 3.93
C GLU A 76 13.95 -31.68 3.46
N ALA A 77 14.21 -32.27 2.29
CA ALA A 77 13.37 -33.31 1.70
C ALA A 77 13.16 -34.46 2.70
N HIS A 78 11.90 -34.86 2.93
CA HIS A 78 11.56 -35.78 4.01
C HIS A 78 10.42 -36.73 3.61
N ASN A 79 10.46 -37.95 4.14
CA ASN A 79 9.39 -38.93 3.98
C ASN A 79 8.41 -38.80 5.17
N GLY A 80 7.15 -38.44 4.89
CA GLY A 80 6.10 -38.29 5.90
C GLY A 80 5.47 -36.89 5.93
N PRO A 81 4.44 -36.65 6.76
CA PRO A 81 3.78 -35.35 6.84
C PRO A 81 4.75 -34.28 7.34
N CYS A 82 4.65 -33.06 6.80
CA CYS A 82 5.43 -31.93 7.28
C CYS A 82 5.12 -31.70 8.77
N GLY A 83 6.16 -31.80 9.61
CA GLY A 83 6.07 -31.44 11.02
C GLY A 83 5.67 -29.98 11.13
N ARG A 84 4.43 -29.71 11.54
CA ARG A 84 4.01 -28.38 11.96
C ARG A 84 4.53 -28.18 13.37
N GLU A 85 5.61 -27.45 13.53
CA GLU A 85 5.73 -26.68 14.77
C GLU A 85 4.81 -25.47 14.61
N PRO A 86 3.83 -25.27 15.52
CA PRO A 86 3.13 -24.00 15.59
C PRO A 86 4.18 -22.96 15.94
N VAL A 87 4.41 -22.00 15.04
CA VAL A 87 5.07 -20.77 15.43
C VAL A 87 4.04 -19.97 16.23
N GLU A 88 3.94 -20.27 17.52
CA GLU A 88 3.34 -19.36 18.48
C GLU A 88 4.35 -18.25 18.77
N GLY A 89 3.95 -17.02 18.48
CA GLY A 89 4.71 -15.84 18.85
C GLY A 89 4.36 -14.65 17.96
N SER A 90 4.00 -13.49 18.47
CA SER A 90 3.56 -13.05 19.79
C SER A 90 3.14 -11.60 19.54
N ASP A 91 2.10 -11.15 20.21
CA ASP A 91 1.69 -9.76 20.23
C ASP A 91 2.86 -8.82 20.56
N LEU A 92 2.77 -7.59 20.03
CA LEU A 92 2.99 -6.30 20.71
C LEU A 92 3.63 -5.29 19.74
N TYR A 93 2.85 -4.37 19.18
CA TYR A 93 3.31 -3.00 18.92
C TYR A 93 2.18 -1.98 19.18
N PRO A 94 2.52 -0.78 19.66
CA PRO A 94 1.57 0.09 20.35
C PRO A 94 0.62 0.81 19.40
N ASP A 95 -0.62 0.85 19.84
CA ASP A 95 -1.66 1.77 19.39
C ASP A 95 -1.19 3.22 19.54
N HIS A 96 -1.27 4.00 18.46
CA HIS A 96 -1.22 5.44 18.54
C HIS A 96 -2.21 6.07 17.53
N GLN A 97 -3.48 6.01 17.91
CA GLN A 97 -4.39 7.16 17.97
C GLN A 97 -4.43 8.09 16.74
N LEU A 98 -5.26 7.73 15.76
CA LEU A 98 -5.85 8.65 14.79
C LEU A 98 -7.33 8.87 15.11
N ALA A 99 -7.58 9.44 16.29
CA ALA A 99 -8.91 9.89 16.69
C ALA A 99 -8.81 11.18 17.51
N GLN A 100 -8.13 12.21 16.98
CA GLN A 100 -8.22 13.55 17.55
C GLN A 100 -7.54 14.55 16.63
N GLN A 101 -8.29 15.22 15.75
CA GLN A 101 -8.08 16.65 15.44
C GLN A 101 -9.42 17.28 15.00
N SER A 102 -10.44 17.18 15.86
CA SER A 102 -11.70 17.93 15.76
C SER A 102 -11.54 19.41 16.17
N ALA A 103 -10.39 20.02 15.87
CA ALA A 103 -10.10 21.45 16.11
C ALA A 103 -9.86 22.23 14.80
N THR A 104 -9.64 21.55 13.65
CA THR A 104 -9.46 22.21 12.33
C THR A 104 -10.78 22.53 11.62
N LEU A 105 -11.92 22.19 12.22
CA LEU A 105 -13.25 22.22 11.60
C LEU A 105 -13.83 23.62 11.38
N ILE A 106 -13.35 24.65 12.08
CA ILE A 106 -13.92 26.01 11.97
C ILE A 106 -13.38 26.77 10.75
N HIS A 107 -12.15 26.49 10.30
CA HIS A 107 -11.57 27.11 9.09
C HIS A 107 -11.84 26.34 7.79
N LYS A 108 -12.35 25.11 7.88
CA LYS A 108 -12.57 24.22 6.73
C LYS A 108 -13.88 24.46 5.99
N ILE A 109 -14.87 25.06 6.63
CA ILE A 109 -16.20 25.17 6.01
C ILE A 109 -16.44 26.49 5.30
N SER A 110 -15.86 27.62 5.74
CA SER A 110 -16.18 28.94 5.18
C SER A 110 -14.96 29.86 5.07
N LYS A 111 -14.79 30.51 3.92
CA LYS A 111 -13.73 31.52 3.65
C LYS A 111 -14.32 32.72 2.90
N LYS A 112 -13.70 33.90 3.06
CA LYS A 112 -14.12 35.13 2.37
C LYS A 112 -13.72 35.09 0.89
N CYS A 113 -14.64 35.52 0.02
CA CYS A 113 -14.32 35.77 -1.38
C CYS A 113 -13.28 36.90 -1.51
N PRO A 114 -12.20 36.73 -2.29
CA PRO A 114 -11.17 37.75 -2.44
C PRO A 114 -11.64 39.00 -3.23
N LYS A 115 -12.79 38.94 -3.90
CA LYS A 115 -13.36 40.07 -4.66
C LYS A 115 -14.38 40.89 -3.86
N CYS A 116 -15.32 40.22 -3.19
CA CYS A 116 -16.45 40.89 -2.51
C CYS A 116 -16.50 40.66 -0.99
N GLU A 117 -15.54 39.92 -0.43
CA GLU A 117 -15.40 39.61 1.00
C GLU A 117 -16.56 38.86 1.67
N VAL A 118 -17.58 38.47 0.90
CA VAL A 118 -18.67 37.62 1.40
C VAL A 118 -18.13 36.22 1.70
N ASN A 119 -18.60 35.65 2.82
CA ASN A 119 -18.27 34.28 3.19
C ASN A 119 -18.86 33.28 2.19
N VAL A 120 -18.02 32.36 1.73
CA VAL A 120 -18.35 31.27 0.80
C VAL A 120 -18.03 29.96 1.49
N GLU A 121 -19.00 29.03 1.47
CA GLU A 121 -18.85 27.70 2.04
C GLU A 121 -18.18 26.74 1.04
N LYS A 122 -17.31 25.85 1.50
CA LYS A 122 -16.73 24.79 0.65
C LYS A 122 -17.70 23.61 0.56
N SER A 123 -18.31 23.42 -0.61
CA SER A 123 -19.24 22.33 -0.88
C SER A 123 -18.59 21.21 -1.73
N GLY A 124 -17.75 20.38 -1.11
CA GLY A 124 -17.11 19.21 -1.74
C GLY A 124 -15.57 19.27 -1.77
N GLY A 125 -14.95 18.42 -2.60
CA GLY A 125 -13.48 18.30 -2.70
C GLY A 125 -12.81 19.33 -3.64
N CYS A 126 -13.57 19.98 -4.52
CA CYS A 126 -13.01 20.93 -5.50
C CYS A 126 -12.51 22.21 -4.83
N ASN A 127 -11.29 22.63 -5.18
CA ASN A 127 -10.70 23.88 -4.71
C ASN A 127 -10.97 25.07 -5.65
N HIS A 128 -11.61 24.86 -6.82
CA HIS A 128 -12.07 25.93 -7.70
C HIS A 128 -13.44 26.43 -7.23
N MET A 129 -13.45 27.63 -6.63
CA MET A 129 -14.64 28.24 -6.06
C MET A 129 -15.19 29.31 -7.00
N ILE A 130 -16.51 29.33 -7.18
CA ILE A 130 -17.23 30.38 -7.90
C ILE A 130 -18.13 31.11 -6.90
N CYS A 131 -17.84 32.40 -6.66
CA CYS A 131 -18.67 33.22 -5.78
C CYS A 131 -19.94 33.70 -6.49
N LYS A 132 -20.97 34.08 -5.73
CA LYS A 132 -22.17 34.76 -6.25
C LYS A 132 -21.87 36.08 -6.98
N CYS A 133 -20.71 36.70 -6.73
CA CYS A 133 -20.22 37.88 -7.47
C CYS A 133 -19.44 37.52 -8.75
N GLU A 134 -19.54 36.26 -9.19
CA GLU A 134 -18.91 35.66 -10.38
C GLU A 134 -17.37 35.62 -10.32
N ALA A 135 -16.77 35.90 -9.15
CA ALA A 135 -15.35 35.70 -8.95
C ALA A 135 -15.01 34.22 -8.86
N GLU A 136 -14.08 33.79 -9.70
CA GLU A 136 -13.45 32.48 -9.62
C GLU A 136 -12.14 32.56 -8.85
N TRP A 137 -11.99 31.73 -7.82
CA TRP A 137 -10.83 31.78 -6.93
C TRP A 137 -10.50 30.40 -6.35
N CYS A 138 -9.25 30.21 -5.93
CA CYS A 138 -8.79 28.96 -5.35
C CYS A 138 -9.00 28.95 -3.83
N TRP A 139 -9.63 27.90 -3.30
CA TRP A 139 -9.84 27.71 -1.87
C TRP A 139 -8.54 27.63 -1.08
N VAL A 140 -7.50 26.99 -1.64
CA VAL A 140 -6.18 26.84 -1.00
C VAL A 140 -5.44 28.19 -1.00
N CYS A 141 -5.30 28.83 -2.17
CA CYS A 141 -4.52 30.06 -2.30
C CYS A 141 -5.22 31.32 -1.77
N GLY A 142 -6.56 31.36 -1.78
CA GLY A 142 -7.33 32.59 -1.54
C GLY A 142 -7.20 33.65 -2.65
N LYS A 143 -6.76 33.26 -3.85
CA LYS A 143 -6.48 34.14 -5.00
C LYS A 143 -7.30 33.73 -6.22
N LYS A 144 -7.33 34.58 -7.26
CA LYS A 144 -7.98 34.28 -8.55
C LYS A 144 -7.52 32.91 -9.07
N TRP A 145 -8.47 32.12 -9.57
CA TRP A 145 -8.19 30.79 -10.11
C TRP A 145 -7.22 30.85 -11.31
N SER A 146 -6.28 29.91 -11.38
CA SER A 146 -5.24 29.84 -12.42
C SER A 146 -4.93 28.38 -12.81
N THR A 147 -4.19 28.21 -13.90
CA THR A 147 -3.70 26.89 -14.35
C THR A 147 -2.71 26.26 -13.37
N GLU A 148 -1.98 27.05 -12.60
CA GLU A 148 -1.13 26.56 -11.49
C GLU A 148 -2.01 25.91 -10.41
N CYS A 149 -3.15 26.55 -10.08
CA CYS A 149 -4.09 25.99 -9.11
C CYS A 149 -4.69 24.66 -9.56
N LEU A 150 -4.86 24.48 -10.88
CA LEU A 150 -5.32 23.24 -11.49
C LEU A 150 -4.27 22.12 -11.37
N GLY A 151 -2.99 22.44 -11.49
CA GLY A 151 -1.91 21.45 -11.45
C GLY A 151 -1.57 20.98 -10.03
N GLU A 152 -1.53 21.92 -9.08
CA GLU A 152 -0.97 21.64 -7.76
C GLU A 152 -2.01 21.20 -6.72
N HIS A 153 -3.24 21.73 -6.79
CA HIS A 153 -4.23 21.52 -5.74
C HIS A 153 -5.66 21.69 -6.25
N TRP A 154 -5.99 21.03 -7.37
CA TRP A 154 -7.33 21.06 -7.95
C TRP A 154 -8.39 20.53 -6.98
N PHE A 155 -8.10 19.39 -6.36
CA PHE A 155 -8.96 18.74 -5.36
C PHE A 155 -8.20 18.55 -4.05
N ASP A 156 -8.94 18.52 -2.95
CA ASP A 156 -8.46 17.98 -1.68
C ASP A 156 -8.50 16.43 -1.68
#